data_AF-A0A238D227-F1
#
_entry.id   AF-A0A238D227-F1
#
_cell.length_a   1.000
_cell.length_b   1.000
_cell.length_c   1.000
_cell.angle_alpha   90.00
_cell.angle_beta   90.00
_cell.angle_gamma   90.00
#
_symmetry.space_group_name_H-M   'P 1'
#
loop_
_entity.id
_entity.type
_entity.pdbx_description
1 polymer ?
#
loop_
_entity_poly.entity_id
_entity_poly.type
_entity_poly.pdbx_seq_one_letter_code
_entity_poly.pdbx_strand_id
1 'polypeptide(L)'
;MIAQLQTIIDELKTGQIGAEDASGGLPEHCAPFLRTVLDVVEPGQAPSPAELLRLKDVTVELVDLLVQELQGNRNIWMPSKRADQDNLNGQLFEHLMRLRPPLVDSDKAGILADRLMEQARASHDKLVRV
;
A
#
# COMPACT_ATOMS: atom_id res chain seq x y z
N MET A 1 -16.33 -26.60 20.96
CA MET A 1 -15.98 -26.29 19.55
C MET A 1 -15.13 -25.02 19.53
N ILE A 2 -13.80 -25.14 19.68
CA ILE A 2 -12.83 -24.03 19.48
C ILE A 2 -11.58 -24.55 18.71
N ALA A 3 -11.55 -25.83 18.33
CA ALA A 3 -10.36 -26.46 17.76
C ALA A 3 -10.02 -25.96 16.34
N GLN A 4 -11.01 -25.59 15.52
CA GLN A 4 -10.77 -25.16 14.15
C GLN A 4 -10.11 -23.78 14.04
N LEU A 5 -10.34 -22.88 15.01
CA LEU A 5 -9.74 -21.54 14.99
C LEU A 5 -8.26 -21.58 15.40
N GLN A 6 -7.86 -22.54 16.23
CA GLN A 6 -6.46 -22.69 16.65
C GLN A 6 -5.59 -23.37 15.59
N THR A 7 -6.16 -24.28 14.77
CA THR A 7 -5.42 -24.88 13.64
C THR A 7 -5.00 -23.83 12.62
N ILE A 8 -5.89 -22.89 12.28
CA ILE A 8 -5.59 -21.81 11.33
C ILE A 8 -4.47 -20.91 11.85
N ILE A 9 -4.41 -20.66 13.16
CA ILE A 9 -3.38 -19.82 13.79
C ILE A 9 -2.02 -20.55 13.85
N ASP A 10 -2.03 -21.87 14.05
CA ASP A 10 -0.80 -22.67 14.13
C ASP A 10 -0.13 -22.85 12.74
N GLU A 11 -0.93 -22.96 11.68
CA GLU A 11 -0.41 -23.03 10.30
C GLU A 11 0.26 -21.73 9.84
N LEU A 12 -0.22 -20.57 10.32
CA LEU A 12 0.42 -19.26 10.07
C LEU A 12 1.77 -19.12 10.77
N LYS A 13 1.98 -19.83 11.89
CA LYS A 13 3.19 -19.76 12.72
C LYS A 13 4.27 -20.76 12.30
N THR A 14 3.90 -21.82 11.57
CA THR A 14 4.81 -22.92 11.21
C THR A 14 5.67 -22.63 9.96
N GLY A 15 5.62 -21.41 9.41
CA GLY A 15 6.64 -20.95 8.45
C GLY A 15 6.68 -21.73 7.15
N GLN A 16 5.54 -22.29 6.73
CA GLN A 16 5.34 -22.85 5.40
C GLN A 16 4.32 -21.99 4.65
N ILE A 17 4.60 -20.69 4.57
CA ILE A 17 3.89 -19.80 3.66
C ILE A 17 4.41 -20.14 2.27
N GLY A 18 3.81 -21.17 1.66
CA GLY A 18 3.81 -21.31 0.22
C GLY A 18 3.30 -19.99 -0.35
N ALA A 19 4.01 -19.46 -1.34
CA ALA A 19 3.82 -18.14 -1.93
C ALA A 19 2.43 -17.88 -2.57
N GLU A 20 1.46 -18.76 -2.34
CA GLU A 20 0.16 -18.79 -3.02
C GLU A 20 -1.02 -18.47 -2.09
N ASP A 21 -0.92 -18.64 -0.75
CA ASP A 21 -2.08 -18.42 0.16
C ASP A 21 -2.00 -17.12 0.98
N ALA A 22 -0.85 -16.44 1.00
CA ALA A 22 -0.78 -15.04 1.48
C ALA A 22 -1.27 -14.01 0.43
N SER A 23 -1.50 -14.49 -0.79
CA SER A 23 -1.83 -13.74 -2.01
C SER A 23 -3.32 -13.73 -2.36
N GLY A 24 -4.20 -14.30 -1.52
CA GLY A 24 -5.63 -14.39 -1.77
C GLY A 24 -6.34 -13.02 -1.75
N GLY A 25 -6.24 -12.26 -2.85
CA GLY A 25 -7.02 -11.06 -3.11
C GLY A 25 -6.24 -9.76 -3.40
N LEU A 26 -4.91 -9.73 -3.20
CA LEU A 26 -4.10 -8.53 -3.46
C LEU A 26 -3.40 -8.62 -4.83
N PRO A 27 -3.53 -7.62 -5.72
CA PRO A 27 -2.78 -7.60 -6.98
C PRO A 27 -1.26 -7.63 -6.75
N GLU A 28 -0.53 -8.33 -7.63
CA GLU A 28 0.93 -8.54 -7.49
C GLU A 28 1.72 -7.22 -7.39
N HIS A 29 1.30 -6.20 -8.14
CA HIS A 29 1.94 -4.90 -8.17
C HIS A 29 1.70 -4.07 -6.89
N CYS A 30 0.70 -4.42 -6.07
CA CYS A 30 0.39 -3.76 -4.80
C CYS A 30 1.21 -4.31 -3.62
N ALA A 31 1.72 -5.54 -3.72
CA ALA A 31 2.50 -6.19 -2.65
C ALA A 31 3.67 -5.35 -2.10
N PRO A 32 4.54 -4.71 -2.93
CA PRO A 32 5.60 -3.87 -2.40
C PRO A 32 5.06 -2.60 -1.72
N PHE A 33 3.91 -2.06 -2.14
CA PHE A 33 3.30 -0.87 -1.54
C PHE A 33 2.69 -1.20 -0.18
N LEU A 34 2.05 -2.36 -0.04
CA LEU A 34 1.51 -2.82 1.23
C LEU A 34 2.61 -2.94 2.29
N ARG A 35 3.79 -3.45 1.90
CA ARG A 35 4.95 -3.53 2.80
C ARG A 35 5.36 -2.15 3.32
N THR A 36 5.35 -1.13 2.46
CA THR A 36 5.66 0.25 2.83
C THR A 36 4.60 0.86 3.73
N VAL A 37 3.31 0.63 3.46
CA VAL A 37 2.20 1.06 4.32
C VAL A 37 2.34 0.45 5.71
N LEU A 38 2.60 -0.87 5.80
CA LEU A 38 2.80 -1.58 7.07
C LEU A 38 3.98 -1.02 7.87
N ASP A 39 5.10 -0.73 7.21
CA ASP A 39 6.30 -0.16 7.85
C ASP A 39 6.04 1.22 8.50
N VAL A 40 5.18 2.05 7.88
CA VAL A 40 4.89 3.40 8.36
C VAL A 40 3.78 3.43 9.43
N VAL A 41 2.75 2.58 9.29
CA VAL A 41 1.61 2.54 10.22
C VAL A 41 2.09 2.12 11.61
N GLU A 42 2.70 0.93 11.73
CA GLU A 42 3.23 0.41 12.99
C GLU A 42 4.48 -0.43 12.74
N PRO A 43 5.69 0.15 12.89
CA PRO A 43 6.92 -0.61 12.75
C PRO A 43 7.04 -1.64 13.88
N GLY A 44 7.02 -2.93 13.54
CA GLY A 44 7.34 -4.02 14.46
C GLY A 44 6.16 -4.66 15.21
N GLN A 45 4.92 -4.27 14.92
CA GLN A 45 3.71 -4.95 15.43
C GLN A 45 2.95 -5.62 14.29
N ALA A 46 2.50 -6.86 14.51
CA ALA A 46 1.66 -7.56 13.53
C ALA A 46 0.22 -7.02 13.64
N PRO A 47 -0.37 -6.49 12.55
CA PRO A 47 -1.75 -6.00 12.58
C PRO A 47 -2.72 -7.15 12.84
N SER A 48 -3.87 -6.84 13.47
CA SER A 48 -4.95 -7.81 13.57
C SER A 48 -5.48 -8.18 12.17
N PRO A 49 -6.17 -9.32 12.00
CA PRO A 49 -6.70 -9.72 10.69
C PRO A 49 -7.62 -8.68 10.04
N ALA A 50 -8.42 -7.97 10.85
CA ALA A 50 -9.32 -6.91 10.37
C ALA A 50 -8.54 -5.66 9.90
N GLU A 51 -7.47 -5.29 10.62
CA GLU A 51 -6.59 -4.20 10.24
C GLU A 51 -5.81 -4.54 8.98
N LEU A 52 -5.32 -5.78 8.85
CA LEU A 52 -4.62 -6.24 7.66
C LEU A 52 -5.49 -6.20 6.42
N LEU A 53 -6.77 -6.61 6.52
CA LEU A 53 -7.71 -6.51 5.41
C LEU A 53 -7.89 -5.04 4.98
N ARG A 54 -8.13 -4.16 5.95
CA ARG A 54 -8.25 -2.72 5.71
C ARG A 54 -6.99 -2.12 5.07
N LEU A 55 -5.81 -2.52 5.53
CA LEU A 55 -4.53 -2.05 4.99
C LEU A 55 -4.33 -2.52 3.54
N LYS A 56 -4.78 -3.74 3.21
CA LYS A 56 -4.79 -4.25 1.83
C LYS A 56 -5.70 -3.39 0.95
N ASP A 57 -6.95 -3.15 1.36
CA ASP A 57 -7.92 -2.34 0.59
C ASP A 57 -7.38 -0.94 0.33
N VAL A 58 -6.92 -0.25 1.39
CA VAL A 58 -6.34 1.09 1.28
C VAL A 58 -5.09 1.10 0.38
N THR A 59 -4.27 0.05 0.44
CA THR A 59 -3.10 -0.05 -0.46
C THR A 59 -3.53 -0.15 -1.91
N VAL A 60 -4.57 -0.94 -2.22
CA VAL A 60 -5.09 -1.03 -3.59
C VAL A 60 -5.58 0.33 -4.06
N GLU A 61 -6.37 1.04 -3.26
CA GLU A 61 -6.87 2.38 -3.61
C GLU A 61 -5.73 3.39 -3.89
N LEU A 62 -4.69 3.40 -3.04
CA LEU A 62 -3.52 4.27 -3.22
C LEU A 62 -2.72 3.92 -4.47
N VAL A 63 -2.57 2.62 -4.77
CA VAL A 63 -1.85 2.15 -5.94
C VAL A 63 -2.65 2.39 -7.22
N ASP A 64 -3.97 2.26 -7.20
CA ASP A 64 -4.83 2.60 -8.33
C ASP A 64 -4.74 4.10 -8.67
N LEU A 65 -4.72 4.99 -7.66
CA LEU A 65 -4.48 6.43 -7.87
C LEU A 65 -3.12 6.68 -8.55
N LEU A 66 -2.07 6.00 -8.08
CA LEU A 66 -0.75 6.08 -8.70
C LEU A 66 -0.77 5.57 -10.15
N VAL A 67 -1.34 4.38 -10.40
CA VAL A 67 -1.41 3.76 -11.73
C VAL A 67 -2.17 4.65 -12.70
N GLN A 68 -3.33 5.17 -12.28
CA GLN A 68 -4.14 6.08 -13.10
C GLN A 68 -3.34 7.32 -13.52
N GLU A 69 -2.66 7.97 -12.58
CA GLU A 69 -1.85 9.16 -12.88
C GLU A 69 -0.63 8.83 -13.73
N LEU A 70 0.05 7.72 -13.48
CA LEU A 70 1.20 7.28 -14.27
C LEU A 70 0.82 6.92 -15.71
N GLN A 71 -0.35 6.31 -15.92
CA GLN A 71 -0.87 5.98 -17.25
C GLN A 71 -1.34 7.22 -18.00
N GLY A 72 -1.99 8.17 -17.31
CA GLY A 72 -2.44 9.45 -17.86
C GLY A 72 -1.31 10.44 -18.14
N ASN A 73 -0.22 10.38 -17.36
CA ASN A 73 0.93 11.29 -17.45
C ASN A 73 2.26 10.52 -17.44
N ARG A 74 2.55 9.80 -18.53
CA ARG A 74 3.74 8.93 -18.64
C ARG A 74 5.09 9.64 -18.42
N ASN A 75 5.14 10.96 -18.58
CA ASN A 75 6.35 11.75 -18.39
C ASN A 75 6.39 12.51 -17.06
N ILE A 76 5.53 12.16 -16.09
CA ILE A 76 5.38 12.85 -14.80
C ILE A 76 6.70 13.02 -14.05
N TRP A 77 7.67 12.12 -14.22
CA TRP A 77 8.98 12.17 -13.56
C TRP A 77 9.98 13.17 -14.17
N MET A 78 9.63 13.84 -15.27
CA MET A 78 10.46 14.90 -15.83
C MET A 78 10.55 16.10 -14.87
N PRO A 79 11.68 16.81 -14.81
CA PRO A 79 11.82 17.99 -13.95
C PRO A 79 10.82 19.10 -14.28
N SER A 80 10.37 19.20 -15.54
CA SER A 80 9.34 20.15 -15.98
C SER A 80 7.93 19.82 -15.44
N LYS A 81 7.76 18.66 -14.79
CA LYS A 81 6.48 18.12 -14.31
C LYS A 81 6.37 18.12 -12.78
N ARG A 82 7.19 18.92 -12.09
CA ARG A 82 7.16 19.00 -10.62
C ARG A 82 5.78 19.34 -10.06
N ALA A 83 5.07 20.29 -10.66
CA ALA A 83 3.71 20.62 -10.22
C ALA A 83 2.74 19.42 -10.29
N ASP A 84 2.88 18.56 -11.30
CA ASP A 84 2.06 17.34 -11.41
C ASP A 84 2.46 16.31 -10.34
N GLN A 85 3.76 16.20 -10.01
CA GLN A 85 4.27 15.36 -8.92
C GLN A 85 3.78 15.85 -7.55
N ASP A 86 3.86 17.15 -7.28
CA ASP A 86 3.39 17.77 -6.04
C ASP A 86 1.87 17.60 -5.89
N ASN A 87 1.13 17.74 -6.98
CA ASN A 87 -0.32 17.51 -6.99
C ASN A 87 -0.67 16.04 -6.70
N LEU A 88 0.06 15.07 -7.28
CA LEU A 88 -0.15 13.65 -6.98
C LEU A 88 0.17 13.32 -5.52
N ASN A 89 1.29 13.82 -4.99
CA ASN A 89 1.65 13.65 -3.59
C ASN A 89 0.57 14.23 -2.67
N GLY A 90 0.09 15.45 -2.95
CA GLY A 90 -1.01 16.08 -2.23
C GLY A 90 -2.31 15.26 -2.27
N GLN A 91 -2.65 14.66 -3.42
CA GLN A 91 -3.83 13.77 -3.54
C GLN A 91 -3.70 12.52 -2.67
N LEU A 92 -2.52 11.90 -2.62
CA LEU A 92 -2.26 10.73 -1.75
C LEU A 92 -2.40 11.11 -0.28
N PHE A 93 -1.80 12.24 0.13
CA PHE A 93 -1.92 12.76 1.48
C PHE A 93 -3.38 13.02 1.88
N GLU A 94 -4.12 13.73 1.02
CA GLU A 94 -5.54 14.03 1.24
C GLU A 94 -6.38 12.76 1.33
N HIS A 95 -6.10 11.76 0.50
CA HIS A 95 -6.77 10.47 0.57
C HIS A 95 -6.53 9.79 1.92
N LEU A 96 -5.28 9.72 2.39
CA LEU A 96 -4.92 9.16 3.70
C LEU A 96 -5.62 9.88 4.85
N MET A 97 -5.75 11.20 4.79
CA MET A 97 -6.42 12.02 5.81
C MET A 97 -7.94 11.88 5.82
N ARG A 98 -8.55 11.50 4.70
CA ARG A 98 -10.00 11.26 4.61
C ARG A 98 -10.44 9.91 5.15
N LEU A 99 -9.51 8.96 5.31
CA LEU A 99 -9.81 7.63 5.84
C LEU A 99 -10.40 7.70 7.26
N ARG A 100 -11.45 6.92 7.50
CA ARG A 100 -12.08 6.79 8.83
C ARG A 100 -12.19 5.31 9.23
N PRO A 101 -11.58 4.89 10.37
CA PRO A 101 -10.69 5.67 11.25
C PRO A 101 -9.39 6.11 10.55
N PRO A 102 -8.68 7.16 10.99
CA PRO A 102 -7.41 7.53 10.37
C PRO A 102 -6.43 6.35 10.40
N LEU A 103 -5.72 6.12 9.30
CA LEU A 103 -4.71 5.05 9.20
C LEU A 103 -3.42 5.45 9.93
N VAL A 104 -3.09 6.73 9.84
CA VAL A 104 -1.90 7.37 10.41
C VAL A 104 -2.21 8.85 10.71
N ASP A 105 -1.44 9.47 11.60
CA ASP A 105 -1.49 10.92 11.84
C ASP A 105 -0.89 11.73 10.67
N SER A 106 -1.10 13.05 10.68
CA SER A 106 -0.67 13.96 9.60
C SER A 106 0.82 13.85 9.25
N ASP A 107 1.71 13.78 10.24
CA ASP A 107 3.15 13.63 10.00
C ASP A 107 3.48 12.32 9.24
N LYS A 108 2.90 11.21 9.71
CA LYS A 108 3.08 9.89 9.08
C LYS A 108 2.40 9.80 7.71
N ALA A 109 1.29 10.52 7.50
CA ALA A 109 0.62 10.59 6.21
C ALA A 109 1.51 11.24 5.14
N GLY A 110 2.21 12.33 5.49
CA GLY A 110 3.19 12.95 4.60
C GLY A 110 4.33 11.99 4.25
N ILE A 111 4.94 11.37 5.27
CA ILE A 111 6.01 10.39 5.08
C ILE A 111 5.55 9.21 4.19
N LEU A 112 4.33 8.73 4.40
CA LEU A 112 3.77 7.64 3.59
C LEU A 112 3.58 8.09 2.14
N ALA A 113 2.98 9.26 1.90
CA ALA A 113 2.78 9.79 0.55
C ALA A 113 4.12 9.95 -0.20
N ASP A 114 5.15 10.49 0.47
CA ASP A 114 6.50 10.60 -0.11
C ASP A 114 7.10 9.23 -0.47
N ARG A 115 7.03 8.26 0.45
CA ARG A 115 7.54 6.90 0.17
C ARG A 115 6.79 6.21 -0.96
N LEU A 116 5.48 6.40 -1.04
CA LEU A 116 4.65 5.87 -2.13
C LEU A 116 5.07 6.49 -3.48
N MET A 117 5.32 7.80 -3.50
CA MET A 117 5.83 8.51 -4.69
C MET A 117 7.20 7.99 -5.13
N GLU A 118 8.14 7.83 -4.20
CA GLU A 118 9.47 7.26 -4.50
C GLU A 118 9.37 5.84 -5.06
N GLN A 119 8.51 5.01 -4.45
CA GLN A 119 8.31 3.64 -4.88
C GLN A 119 7.60 3.54 -6.24
N ALA A 120 6.63 4.43 -6.50
CA ALA A 120 5.95 4.54 -7.79
C ALA A 120 6.94 4.94 -8.90
N ARG A 121 7.89 5.83 -8.60
CA ARG A 121 8.97 6.20 -9.52
C ARG A 121 9.90 5.03 -9.82
N ALA A 122 10.32 4.31 -8.79
CA ALA A 122 11.18 3.14 -8.94
C ALA A 122 10.50 2.00 -9.71
N SER A 123 9.17 1.88 -9.56
CA SER A 123 8.36 0.82 -10.18
C SER A 123 7.63 1.27 -11.44
N HIS A 124 7.94 2.46 -11.97
CA HIS A 124 7.14 3.13 -13.00
C HIS A 124 6.87 2.25 -14.23
N ASP A 125 7.91 1.62 -14.80
CA ASP A 125 7.77 0.78 -15.98
C ASP A 125 6.82 -0.41 -15.77
N LYS A 126 6.72 -0.92 -14.54
CA LYS A 126 5.78 -1.99 -14.18
C LYS A 126 4.37 -1.44 -14.03
N LEU A 127 4.20 -0.33 -13.31
CA LEU A 127 2.89 0.26 -13.02
C LEU A 127 2.16 0.77 -14.27
N VAL A 128 2.88 1.30 -15.26
CA VAL A 128 2.25 1.77 -16.52
C VAL A 128 1.78 0.63 -17.44
N ARG A 129 2.08 -0.63 -17.09
CA ARG A 129 1.73 -1.83 -17.86
C ARG A 129 0.67 -2.71 -17.19
N VAL A 130 0.27 -2.36 -15.97
CA VAL A 130 -0.87 -2.97 -15.26
C VAL A 130 -2.15 -2.70 -16.05
#